data_AF-A0A7S3H7A3-F1
#
_entry.id   AF-A0A7S3H7A3-F1
#
_cell.length_a   1.000
_cell.length_b   1.000
_cell.length_c   1.000
_cell.angle_alpha   90.00
_cell.angle_beta   90.00
_cell.angle_gamma   90.00
#
_symmetry.space_group_name_H-M   'P 1'
#
loop_
_entity.id
_entity.type
_entity.pdbx_description
1 polymer ?
#
loop_
_entity_poly.entity_id
_entity_poly.type
_entity_poly.pdbx_seq_one_letter_code
_entity_poly.pdbx_strand_id
1 'polypeptide(L)'
;LQLASTQPTFPASSANASPADMAPSSLAIAVLAAVVAVAQASVLRASKPWPPPEPVGTLPEADADGAFKGKADACQACKFKATGSCAMYKTCMCYATNAYFGGMAGLPEPTDQNNWHWSCGAEGGDKYQLCFKSTEVQSDATYLDAFGDEVDPNKPKCPV
;
A
#
# COMPACT_ATOMS: atom_id res chain seq x y z
N LEU A 1 -13.42 26.37 -18.91
CA LEU A 1 -14.61 25.54 -18.70
C LEU A 1 -14.61 25.06 -17.25
N GLN A 2 -15.35 25.74 -16.38
CA GLN A 2 -15.58 25.33 -14.99
C GLN A 2 -17.00 24.77 -14.92
N LEU A 3 -17.15 23.50 -14.57
CA LEU A 3 -18.44 22.85 -14.35
C LEU A 3 -18.92 23.21 -12.94
N ALA A 4 -20.10 23.81 -12.91
CA ALA A 4 -20.76 24.32 -11.71
C ALA A 4 -21.29 23.19 -10.83
N SER A 5 -21.00 23.31 -9.54
CA SER A 5 -21.60 22.56 -8.44
C SER A 5 -23.05 23.01 -8.26
N THR A 6 -24.02 22.13 -8.51
CA THR A 6 -25.42 22.32 -8.13
C THR A 6 -25.66 21.67 -6.77
N GLN A 7 -25.66 22.47 -5.71
CA GLN A 7 -26.20 22.08 -4.41
C GLN A 7 -27.72 22.30 -4.41
N PRO A 8 -28.53 21.35 -3.90
CA PRO A 8 -29.94 21.59 -3.63
C PRO A 8 -30.11 22.43 -2.36
N THR A 9 -30.98 23.44 -2.47
CA THR A 9 -31.45 24.32 -1.40
C THR A 9 -32.26 23.56 -0.35
N PHE A 10 -31.91 23.70 0.93
CA PHE A 10 -32.76 23.30 2.06
C PHE A 10 -33.47 24.54 2.63
N PRO A 11 -34.81 24.50 2.82
CA PRO A 11 -35.50 25.59 3.50
C PRO A 11 -35.15 25.58 4.99
N ALA A 12 -34.89 26.77 5.52
CA ALA A 12 -34.87 27.01 6.96
C ALA A 12 -36.29 26.87 7.51
N SER A 13 -36.48 25.98 8.49
CA SER A 13 -37.68 25.97 9.31
C SER A 13 -37.26 25.98 10.77
N SER A 14 -37.34 27.16 11.36
CA SER A 14 -37.36 27.36 12.80
C SER A 14 -38.65 26.77 13.35
N ALA A 15 -38.54 25.79 14.24
CA ALA A 15 -39.62 25.47 15.16
C ALA A 15 -39.01 25.13 16.51
N ASN A 16 -39.40 25.95 17.50
CA ASN A 16 -39.04 25.85 18.90
C ASN A 16 -39.19 24.43 19.42
N ALA A 17 -38.20 24.02 20.22
CA ALA A 17 -38.31 22.88 21.10
C ALA A 17 -39.50 23.05 22.06
N SER A 18 -40.32 22.02 22.20
CA SER A 18 -41.09 21.75 23.41
C SER A 18 -40.85 20.30 23.82
N PRO A 19 -40.62 20.01 25.11
CA PRO A 19 -40.21 18.69 25.56
C PRO A 19 -41.44 17.91 26.00
N ALA A 20 -42.06 17.15 25.11
CA ALA A 20 -42.99 16.10 25.49
C ALA A 20 -43.30 15.25 24.26
N ASP A 21 -42.67 14.07 24.21
CA ASP A 21 -43.26 12.79 23.81
C ASP A 21 -42.15 11.87 23.33
N MET A 22 -41.57 11.13 24.29
CA MET A 22 -40.69 10.01 24.01
C MET A 22 -41.53 8.89 23.40
N ALA A 23 -41.67 8.90 22.07
CA ALA A 23 -42.25 7.80 21.33
C ALA A 23 -41.35 6.55 21.45
N PRO A 24 -41.89 5.37 21.79
CA PRO A 24 -41.12 4.12 21.90
C PRO A 24 -40.54 3.62 20.56
N SER A 25 -40.76 4.35 19.46
CA SER A 25 -40.40 3.99 18.08
C SER A 25 -38.93 4.27 17.73
N SER A 26 -38.28 5.26 18.36
CA SER A 26 -36.88 5.60 18.08
C SER A 26 -35.86 4.62 18.67
N LEU A 27 -36.20 3.93 19.76
CA LEU A 27 -35.35 2.91 20.38
C LEU A 27 -35.26 1.65 19.51
N ALA A 28 -36.36 1.23 18.88
CA ALA A 28 -36.40 0.06 18.02
C ALA A 28 -35.51 0.21 16.78
N ILE A 29 -35.49 1.39 16.17
CA ILE A 29 -34.68 1.68 14.97
C ILE A 29 -33.19 1.74 15.32
N ALA A 30 -32.82 2.36 16.44
CA ALA A 30 -31.44 2.41 16.91
C ALA A 30 -30.90 1.01 17.28
N VAL A 31 -31.71 0.17 17.90
CA VAL A 31 -31.36 -1.23 18.20
C VAL A 31 -31.20 -2.04 16.91
N LEU A 32 -32.09 -1.88 15.93
CA LEU A 32 -31.96 -2.59 14.65
C LEU A 32 -30.68 -2.20 13.90
N ALA A 33 -30.33 -0.91 13.87
CA ALA A 33 -29.10 -0.43 13.25
C ALA A 33 -27.84 -0.96 13.97
N ALA A 34 -27.86 -1.03 15.31
CA ALA A 34 -26.78 -1.60 16.09
C ALA A 34 -26.61 -3.12 15.83
N VAL A 35 -27.71 -3.87 15.71
CA VAL A 35 -27.66 -5.32 15.43
C VAL A 35 -27.11 -5.60 14.03
N VAL A 36 -27.47 -4.80 13.02
CA VAL A 36 -26.92 -4.93 11.66
C VAL A 36 -25.42 -4.61 11.62
N ALA A 37 -24.97 -3.57 12.33
CA ALA A 37 -23.54 -3.22 12.40
C ALA A 37 -22.70 -4.32 13.08
N VAL A 38 -23.22 -4.95 14.14
CA VAL A 38 -22.54 -6.05 14.85
C VAL A 38 -22.48 -7.30 13.97
N ALA A 39 -23.55 -7.61 13.22
CA ALA A 39 -23.58 -8.75 12.29
C ALA A 39 -22.54 -8.60 11.17
N GLN A 40 -22.37 -7.40 10.59
CA GLN A 40 -21.38 -7.16 9.54
C GLN A 40 -19.93 -7.21 10.05
N ALA A 41 -19.66 -6.71 11.26
CA ALA A 41 -18.33 -6.82 11.88
C ALA A 41 -17.91 -8.28 12.14
N SER A 42 -18.88 -9.16 12.38
CA SER A 42 -18.67 -10.59 12.63
C SER A 42 -18.20 -11.33 11.38
N VAL A 43 -18.77 -10.97 10.22
CA VAL A 43 -18.44 -11.58 8.92
C VAL A 43 -17.04 -11.16 8.45
N LEU A 44 -16.66 -9.89 8.64
CA LEU A 44 -15.31 -9.41 8.31
C LEU A 44 -14.21 -10.01 9.19
N ARG A 45 -14.53 -10.38 10.44
CA ARG A 45 -13.59 -11.09 11.33
C ARG A 45 -13.53 -12.59 11.06
N ALA A 46 -14.54 -13.15 10.40
CA ALA A 46 -14.62 -14.58 10.10
C ALA A 46 -13.85 -14.99 8.84
N SER A 47 -13.46 -14.05 7.97
CA SER A 47 -12.56 -14.35 6.84
C SER A 47 -11.14 -14.62 7.36
N LYS A 48 -10.72 -15.89 7.27
CA LYS A 48 -9.36 -16.30 7.59
C LYS A 48 -8.39 -15.65 6.59
N PRO A 49 -7.41 -14.83 7.03
CA PRO A 49 -6.43 -14.25 6.12
C PRO A 49 -5.70 -15.36 5.37
N TRP A 50 -5.50 -15.19 4.06
CA TRP A 50 -4.65 -16.10 3.29
C TRP A 50 -3.24 -16.07 3.89
N PRO A 51 -2.59 -17.23 4.11
CA PRO A 51 -1.25 -17.25 4.67
C PRO A 51 -0.31 -16.43 3.78
N PRO A 52 0.60 -15.64 4.37
CA PRO A 52 1.58 -14.92 3.58
C PRO A 52 2.41 -15.93 2.76
N PRO A 53 2.68 -15.63 1.47
CA PRO A 53 3.60 -16.41 0.66
C PRO A 53 5.00 -16.41 1.29
N GLU A 54 5.78 -17.44 0.99
CA GLU A 54 7.18 -17.45 1.40
C GLU A 54 7.95 -16.35 0.65
N PRO A 55 8.67 -15.48 1.37
CA PRO A 55 9.45 -14.43 0.73
C PRO A 55 10.59 -15.04 -0.09
N VAL A 56 10.82 -14.48 -1.28
CA VAL A 56 11.87 -14.91 -2.18
C VAL A 56 13.17 -14.18 -1.84
N GLY A 57 14.26 -14.94 -1.76
CA GLY A 57 15.60 -14.42 -1.48
C GLY A 57 15.90 -14.27 0.00
N THR A 58 17.01 -13.61 0.31
CA THR A 58 17.42 -13.27 1.69
C THR A 58 17.21 -11.79 1.94
N LEU A 59 16.77 -11.43 3.15
CA LEU A 59 16.69 -10.03 3.56
C LEU A 59 18.10 -9.52 3.87
N PRO A 60 18.67 -8.59 3.08
CA PRO A 60 19.96 -8.01 3.42
C PRO A 60 19.84 -7.16 4.69
N GLU A 61 20.94 -7.09 5.43
CA GLU A 61 21.03 -6.23 6.61
C GLU A 61 21.12 -4.77 6.17
N ALA A 62 20.24 -3.94 6.73
CA ALA A 62 20.37 -2.50 6.66
C ALA A 62 21.39 -2.02 7.70
N ASP A 63 22.07 -0.92 7.42
CA ASP A 63 22.93 -0.24 8.38
C ASP A 63 22.08 0.41 9.49
N ALA A 64 22.72 0.95 10.53
CA ALA A 64 22.03 1.45 11.72
C ALA A 64 21.07 2.63 11.45
N ASP A 65 21.27 3.34 10.33
CA ASP A 65 20.41 4.41 9.83
C ASP A 65 19.23 3.90 8.99
N GLY A 66 19.15 2.57 8.77
CA GLY A 66 18.14 1.92 7.97
C GLY A 66 18.42 1.94 6.46
N ALA A 67 19.56 2.48 6.03
CA ALA A 67 19.98 2.44 4.63
C ALA A 67 20.61 1.11 4.26
N PHE A 68 20.55 0.77 2.98
CA PHE A 68 21.27 -0.38 2.42
C PHE A 68 22.60 0.05 1.81
N LYS A 69 23.59 -0.83 1.88
CA LYS A 69 24.95 -0.60 1.36
C LYS A 69 24.99 -0.33 -0.15
N GLY A 70 23.98 -0.82 -0.87
CA GLY A 70 23.88 -0.62 -2.31
C GLY A 70 22.46 -0.75 -2.84
N LYS A 71 22.30 -0.30 -4.09
CA LYS A 71 21.04 -0.45 -4.86
C LYS A 71 20.57 -1.90 -4.90
N ALA A 72 21.49 -2.86 -5.11
CA ALA A 72 21.16 -4.27 -5.22
C ALA A 72 20.54 -4.80 -3.92
N ASP A 73 21.10 -4.43 -2.77
CA ASP A 73 20.59 -4.84 -1.46
C ASP A 73 19.20 -4.21 -1.20
N ALA A 74 19.02 -2.94 -1.53
CA ALA A 74 17.70 -2.30 -1.46
C ALA A 74 16.67 -3.02 -2.34
N CYS A 75 17.05 -3.41 -3.57
CA CYS A 75 16.19 -4.17 -4.47
C CYS A 75 15.85 -5.57 -3.93
N GLN A 76 16.82 -6.27 -3.33
CA GLN A 76 16.59 -7.58 -2.70
C GLN A 76 15.71 -7.46 -1.46
N ALA A 77 15.90 -6.43 -0.62
CA ALA A 77 15.04 -6.17 0.51
C ALA A 77 13.59 -5.91 0.08
N CYS A 78 13.39 -5.13 -0.98
CA CYS A 78 12.08 -4.93 -1.57
C CYS A 78 11.47 -6.25 -2.05
N LYS A 79 12.24 -7.06 -2.80
CA LYS A 79 11.77 -8.36 -3.28
C LYS A 79 11.34 -9.27 -2.13
N PHE A 80 12.18 -9.40 -1.10
CA PHE A 80 11.87 -10.20 0.09
C PHE A 80 10.56 -9.74 0.77
N LYS A 81 10.41 -8.43 0.99
CA LYS A 81 9.22 -7.88 1.66
C LYS A 81 7.97 -7.97 0.79
N ALA A 82 8.10 -7.69 -0.50
CA ALA A 82 6.98 -7.65 -1.42
C ALA A 82 6.47 -9.05 -1.76
N THR A 83 7.37 -10.01 -1.96
CA THR A 83 7.01 -11.41 -2.23
C THR A 83 6.54 -12.16 -0.99
N GLY A 84 6.84 -11.67 0.22
CA GLY A 84 6.33 -12.22 1.48
C GLY A 84 4.91 -11.78 1.85
N SER A 85 4.23 -11.00 1.01
CA SER A 85 2.87 -10.52 1.27
C SER A 85 2.04 -10.53 0.00
N CYS A 86 0.84 -11.12 0.05
CA CYS A 86 -0.03 -11.14 -1.13
C CYS A 86 -0.55 -9.76 -1.56
N ALA A 87 -0.68 -8.83 -0.61
CA ALA A 87 -1.03 -7.46 -0.96
C ALA A 87 0.12 -6.82 -1.74
N MET A 88 1.35 -6.92 -1.23
CA MET A 88 2.50 -6.31 -1.87
C MET A 88 2.90 -7.02 -3.16
N TYR A 89 2.82 -8.35 -3.23
CA TYR A 89 3.17 -9.09 -4.44
C TYR A 89 2.35 -8.64 -5.66
N LYS A 90 1.08 -8.27 -5.45
CA LYS A 90 0.20 -7.79 -6.52
C LYS A 90 0.39 -6.32 -6.87
N THR A 91 0.78 -5.48 -5.91
CA THR A 91 0.73 -4.02 -6.09
C THR A 91 2.09 -3.34 -6.08
N CYS A 92 3.12 -4.00 -5.54
CA CYS A 92 4.44 -3.41 -5.35
C CYS A 92 5.31 -3.62 -6.58
N MET A 93 5.69 -2.52 -7.22
CA MET A 93 6.80 -2.50 -8.17
C MET A 93 8.03 -2.01 -7.42
N CYS A 94 9.10 -2.82 -7.36
CA CYS A 94 10.28 -2.46 -6.60
C CYS A 94 11.11 -1.37 -7.29
N TYR A 95 11.29 -0.26 -6.60
CA TYR A 95 12.24 0.80 -6.96
C TYR A 95 13.26 0.97 -5.85
N ALA A 96 14.51 1.26 -6.24
CA ALA A 96 15.57 1.64 -5.33
C ALA A 96 15.99 3.09 -5.59
N THR A 97 16.22 3.85 -4.52
CA THR A 97 16.65 5.24 -4.58
C THR A 97 17.83 5.47 -3.66
N ASN A 98 18.72 6.36 -4.06
CA ASN A 98 19.78 6.84 -3.19
C ASN A 98 19.34 8.19 -2.59
N ALA A 99 19.05 8.20 -1.30
CA ALA A 99 18.65 9.34 -0.50
C ALA A 99 19.83 10.25 -0.11
N TYR A 100 20.95 10.16 -0.83
CA TYR A 100 22.02 11.15 -0.77
C TYR A 100 21.60 12.46 -1.47
N PHE A 101 21.57 13.54 -0.68
CA PHE A 101 21.33 14.90 -1.14
C PHE A 101 22.60 15.73 -0.90
N GLY A 102 23.53 15.67 -1.86
CA GLY A 102 24.74 16.48 -1.82
C GLY A 102 24.46 17.99 -1.92
N GLY A 103 25.34 18.79 -1.34
CA GLY A 103 25.41 20.23 -1.62
C GLY A 103 24.27 21.09 -1.06
N MET A 104 23.65 20.71 0.06
CA MET A 104 22.76 21.64 0.77
C MET A 104 23.55 22.85 1.27
N ALA A 105 23.12 24.05 0.86
CA ALA A 105 23.79 25.29 1.22
C ALA A 105 23.91 25.45 2.75
N GLY A 106 25.15 25.55 3.24
CA GLY A 106 25.44 25.77 4.65
C GLY A 106 25.65 24.50 5.50
N LEU A 107 25.61 23.30 4.90
CA LEU A 107 25.96 22.05 5.58
C LEU A 107 27.23 21.43 4.98
N PRO A 108 28.09 20.82 5.81
CA PRO A 108 29.24 20.06 5.30
C PRO A 108 28.74 18.89 4.44
N GLU A 109 29.51 18.53 3.42
CA GLU A 109 29.16 17.43 2.54
C GLU A 109 29.11 16.12 3.33
N PRO A 110 28.00 15.34 3.24
CA PRO A 110 27.95 14.05 3.89
C PRO A 110 29.06 13.16 3.37
N THR A 111 29.84 12.56 4.27
CA THR A 111 30.91 11.63 3.89
C THR A 111 30.37 10.33 3.30
N ASP A 112 29.11 9.99 3.62
CA ASP A 112 28.42 8.83 3.08
C ASP A 112 27.55 9.22 1.88
N GLN A 113 27.90 8.66 0.73
CA GLN A 113 27.19 8.85 -0.54
C GLN A 113 26.22 7.70 -0.84
N ASN A 114 26.19 6.65 -0.02
CA ASN A 114 25.39 5.45 -0.25
C ASN A 114 24.25 5.34 0.77
N ASN A 115 23.18 6.11 0.56
CA ASN A 115 21.99 6.02 1.41
C ASN A 115 20.85 5.35 0.63
N TRP A 116 20.97 4.06 0.35
CA TRP A 116 20.01 3.36 -0.50
C TRP A 116 18.76 2.93 0.26
N HIS A 117 17.60 3.25 -0.29
CA HIS A 117 16.29 2.85 0.20
C HIS A 117 15.48 2.22 -0.94
N TRP A 118 14.43 1.48 -0.59
CA TRP A 118 13.51 0.91 -1.57
C TRP A 118 12.08 1.39 -1.34
N SER A 119 11.27 1.26 -2.39
CA SER A 119 9.84 1.60 -2.35
C SER A 119 9.05 0.78 -3.36
N CYS A 120 7.74 0.76 -3.18
CA CYS A 120 6.77 0.05 -4.03
C CYS A 120 6.19 0.92 -5.16
N GLY A 121 6.93 1.91 -5.65
CA GLY A 121 6.49 2.82 -6.71
C GLY A 121 7.52 3.89 -7.01
N ALA A 122 7.31 4.65 -8.08
CA ALA A 122 8.23 5.70 -8.53
C ALA A 122 7.83 7.12 -8.09
N GLU A 123 6.99 7.23 -7.04
CA GLU A 123 6.38 8.51 -6.64
C GLU A 123 7.39 9.58 -6.21
N GLY A 124 8.62 9.19 -5.87
CA GLY A 124 9.70 10.12 -5.53
C GLY A 124 10.51 10.64 -6.73
N GLY A 125 10.04 10.43 -7.96
CA GLY A 125 10.60 11.01 -9.18
C GLY A 125 11.85 10.30 -9.71
N ASP A 126 12.63 11.00 -10.53
CA ASP A 126 13.68 10.40 -11.38
C ASP A 126 14.82 9.71 -10.62
N LYS A 127 14.96 9.97 -9.32
CA LYS A 127 15.95 9.29 -8.45
C LYS A 127 15.57 7.83 -8.14
N TYR A 128 14.33 7.42 -8.44
CA TYR A 128 13.82 6.09 -8.16
C TYR A 128 14.07 5.21 -9.38
N GLN A 129 14.95 4.22 -9.21
CA GLN A 129 15.36 3.34 -10.28
C GLN A 129 14.64 2.00 -10.14
N LEU A 130 13.98 1.56 -11.22
CA LEU A 130 13.29 0.27 -11.25
C LEU A 130 14.31 -0.86 -11.00
N CYS A 131 13.96 -1.77 -10.09
CA CYS A 131 14.80 -2.90 -9.70
C CYS A 131 14.70 -4.07 -10.69
N PHE A 132 13.47 -4.42 -11.08
CA PHE A 132 13.20 -5.57 -11.94
C PHE A 132 12.33 -5.11 -13.11
N LYS A 133 12.78 -5.37 -14.33
CA LYS A 133 11.99 -5.08 -15.54
C LYS A 133 11.05 -6.26 -15.77
N SER A 134 9.76 -6.07 -15.57
CA SER A 134 8.75 -7.12 -15.73
C SER A 134 8.27 -7.32 -17.18
N THR A 135 8.58 -6.39 -18.08
CA THR A 135 7.93 -6.29 -19.41
C THR A 135 8.87 -6.29 -20.62
N GLU A 136 10.19 -6.33 -20.46
CA GLU A 136 11.11 -6.59 -21.56
C GLU A 136 11.60 -8.04 -21.49
N VAL A 137 10.83 -8.94 -22.12
CA VAL A 137 11.35 -9.94 -23.05
C VAL A 137 12.73 -10.52 -22.65
N GLN A 138 12.77 -11.41 -21.65
CA GLN A 138 13.49 -12.65 -21.92
C GLN A 138 12.61 -13.36 -22.94
N SER A 139 13.06 -13.39 -24.19
CA SER A 139 12.37 -13.81 -25.43
C SER A 139 11.77 -15.22 -25.42
N ASP A 140 11.85 -15.91 -24.28
CA ASP A 140 11.65 -17.34 -24.14
C ASP A 140 10.82 -17.73 -22.89
N ALA A 141 10.46 -16.78 -22.00
CA ALA A 141 9.75 -17.05 -20.74
C ALA A 141 8.36 -16.38 -20.69
N THR A 142 7.30 -17.17 -20.86
CA THR A 142 5.93 -16.69 -21.10
C THR A 142 5.23 -16.09 -19.87
N TYR A 143 5.77 -16.22 -18.64
CA TYR A 143 5.10 -15.75 -17.41
C TYR A 143 6.10 -15.31 -16.32
N LEU A 144 6.65 -14.09 -16.41
CA LEU A 144 7.45 -13.50 -15.33
C LEU A 144 6.61 -12.55 -14.46
N ASP A 145 6.81 -12.59 -13.13
CA ASP A 145 6.21 -11.63 -12.20
C ASP A 145 6.93 -10.27 -12.18
N ALA A 146 6.38 -9.33 -11.39
CA ALA A 146 6.96 -8.01 -11.16
C ALA A 146 8.37 -8.02 -10.54
N PHE A 147 8.86 -9.19 -10.10
CA PHE A 147 10.14 -9.40 -9.44
C PHE A 147 11.10 -10.27 -10.28
N GLY A 148 10.69 -10.62 -11.51
CA GLY A 148 11.47 -11.39 -12.48
C GLY A 148 11.46 -12.90 -12.26
N ASP A 149 10.56 -13.44 -11.44
CA ASP A 149 10.44 -14.88 -11.21
C ASP A 149 9.35 -15.51 -12.10
N GLU A 150 9.52 -16.77 -12.50
CA GLU A 150 8.47 -17.51 -13.22
C GLU A 150 7.22 -17.75 -12.35
N VAL A 151 6.05 -17.55 -12.94
CA VAL A 151 4.75 -17.75 -12.30
C VAL A 151 3.98 -18.86 -13.01
N ASP A 152 3.54 -19.86 -12.24
CA ASP A 152 2.56 -20.84 -12.72
C ASP A 152 1.13 -20.26 -12.62
N PRO A 153 0.43 -20.06 -13.76
CA PRO A 153 -0.94 -19.54 -13.75
C PRO A 153 -1.95 -20.44 -13.04
N ASN A 154 -1.67 -21.75 -12.92
CA ASN A 154 -2.58 -22.72 -12.32
C ASN A 154 -2.38 -22.87 -10.80
N LYS A 155 -1.26 -22.35 -10.28
CA LYS A 155 -0.93 -22.37 -8.86
C LYS A 155 -0.42 -20.99 -8.42
N PRO A 156 -1.29 -19.96 -8.39
CA PRO A 156 -0.86 -18.62 -8.06
C PRO A 156 -0.36 -18.55 -6.60
N LYS A 157 0.73 -17.81 -6.38
CA LYS A 157 1.28 -17.57 -5.02
C LYS A 157 0.25 -16.90 -4.10
N CYS A 158 -0.72 -16.19 -4.68
CA CYS A 158 -1.72 -15.43 -3.98
C CYS A 158 -3.12 -15.62 -4.57
N PRO A 159 -4.18 -15.61 -3.75
CA PRO A 159 -5.55 -15.72 -4.23
C PRO A 159 -5.86 -14.54 -5.14
N VAL A 160 -6.61 -14.75 -6.22
CA VAL A 160 -7.03 -13.70 -7.17
C VAL A 160 -8.02 -12.73 -6.56
#